data_AF-A0A068UWG5-F1
#
_entry.id   AF-A0A068UWG5-F1
#
_cell.length_a   1.000
_cell.length_b   1.000
_cell.length_c   1.000
_cell.angle_alpha   90.00
_cell.angle_beta   90.00
_cell.angle_gamma   90.00
#
_symmetry.space_group_name_H-M   'P 1'
#
loop_
_entity.id
_entity.type
_entity.pdbx_description
1 polymer ?
#
loop_
_entity_poly.entity_id
_entity_poly.type
_entity_poly.pdbx_seq_one_letter_code
_entity_poly.pdbx_strand_id
1 'polypeptide(L)'
;MGRKVAFRTKSKLDVMDDGYKWRKYGKKMVKNSPNPRNYFKCSSGGCHVKKRVERDRDDPSYVITTYEGVHNHESPCVVYHLPPMMPMGGFSLQESYTPSSSS
;
A
#
# COMPACT_ATOMS: atom_id res chain seq x y z
N MET A 1 -7.33 13.63 20.41
CA MET A 1 -7.03 12.18 20.40
C MET A 1 -7.28 11.65 19.00
N GLY A 2 -6.27 11.10 18.32
CA GLY A 2 -6.44 10.52 16.98
C GLY A 2 -7.10 9.14 17.03
N ARG A 3 -7.83 8.76 15.98
CA ARG A 3 -8.41 7.41 15.85
C ARG A 3 -7.29 6.37 15.79
N LYS A 4 -7.42 5.30 16.58
CA LYS A 4 -6.50 4.17 16.62
C LYS A 4 -7.31 2.89 16.53
N VAL A 5 -6.94 2.02 15.59
CA VAL A 5 -7.63 0.74 15.36
C VAL A 5 -6.59 -0.36 15.37
N ALA A 6 -6.88 -1.45 16.10
CA ALA A 6 -6.05 -2.64 16.10
C ALA A 6 -6.91 -3.87 15.82
N PHE A 7 -6.40 -4.77 15.00
CA PHE A 7 -7.06 -6.02 14.70
C PHE A 7 -6.03 -7.15 14.60
N ARG A 8 -6.53 -8.36 14.82
CA ARG A 8 -5.76 -9.60 14.79
C ARG A 8 -6.26 -10.45 13.63
N THR A 9 -5.36 -10.83 12.73
CA THR A 9 -5.70 -11.61 11.52
C THR A 9 -4.84 -12.86 11.44
N LYS A 10 -5.45 -14.01 11.15
CA LYS A 10 -4.72 -15.26 10.94
C LYS A 10 -4.04 -15.20 9.57
N SER A 11 -2.72 -15.25 9.51
CA SER A 11 -1.96 -15.13 8.27
C SER A 11 -0.57 -15.74 8.40
N LYS A 12 -0.06 -16.32 7.31
CA LYS A 12 1.35 -16.75 7.21
C LYS A 12 2.29 -15.58 6.90
N LEU A 13 1.76 -14.47 6.38
CA LEU A 13 2.52 -13.28 5.98
C LEU A 13 2.66 -12.33 7.15
N ASP A 14 3.88 -11.81 7.38
CA ASP A 14 4.13 -10.83 8.43
C ASP A 14 3.47 -9.48 8.16
N VAL A 15 3.34 -9.08 6.90
CA VAL A 15 2.72 -7.82 6.48
C VAL A 15 1.71 -8.14 5.40
N MET A 16 0.45 -7.80 5.66
CA MET A 16 -0.63 -7.96 4.68
C MET A 16 -0.65 -6.75 3.74
N ASP A 17 -1.02 -7.01 2.49
CA ASP A 17 -1.36 -5.96 1.55
C ASP A 17 -2.74 -5.38 1.91
N ASP A 18 -2.79 -4.08 2.17
CA ASP A 18 -3.99 -3.31 2.51
C ASP A 18 -4.29 -2.24 1.44
N GLY A 19 -3.58 -2.29 0.31
CA GLY A 19 -3.70 -1.37 -0.81
C GLY A 19 -3.01 -0.02 -0.62
N TYR A 20 -2.50 0.28 0.58
CA TYR A 20 -1.79 1.52 0.85
C TYR A 20 -0.28 1.37 0.64
N LYS A 21 0.36 2.44 0.20
CA LYS A 21 1.83 2.49 0.08
C LYS A 21 2.45 2.83 1.43
N TRP A 22 3.24 1.90 1.97
CA TRP A 22 3.91 2.03 3.26
C TRP A 22 5.42 2.14 3.11
N ARG A 23 6.06 2.96 3.96
CA ARG A 23 7.51 2.98 4.15
C ARG A 23 7.84 2.52 5.55
N LYS A 24 8.69 1.50 5.66
CA LYS A 24 9.24 1.08 6.95
C LYS A 24 10.18 2.15 7.48
N TYR A 25 9.99 2.58 8.71
CA TYR A 25 10.88 3.54 9.37
C TYR A 25 11.56 2.96 10.61
N GLY A 26 11.12 1.78 11.08
CA GLY A 26 11.72 1.15 12.23
C GLY A 26 11.36 -0.31 12.41
N LYS A 27 12.19 -1.01 13.17
CA LYS A 27 11.97 -2.36 13.69
C LYS A 27 12.45 -2.35 15.14
N LYS A 28 11.66 -2.87 16.07
CA LYS A 28 12.06 -3.02 17.48
C LYS A 28 11.80 -4.46 17.93
N MET A 29 12.76 -5.03 18.67
CA MET A 29 12.49 -6.24 19.44
C MET A 29 11.51 -5.92 20.55
N VAL A 30 10.55 -6.81 20.79
CA VAL A 30 9.54 -6.65 21.82
C VAL A 30 9.95 -7.45 23.05
N LYS A 31 9.98 -6.80 24.21
CA LYS A 31 10.29 -7.48 25.47
C LYS A 31 9.28 -8.62 25.66
N ASN A 32 9.78 -9.81 25.99
CA ASN A 32 8.96 -11.02 26.18
C ASN A 32 8.25 -11.56 24.92
N SER A 33 8.58 -11.11 23.71
CA SER A 33 8.09 -11.74 22.48
C SER A 33 9.28 -12.20 21.61
N PRO A 34 9.22 -13.41 21.04
CA PRO A 34 10.23 -13.86 20.08
C PRO A 34 10.15 -13.08 18.76
N ASN A 35 9.04 -12.37 18.52
CA ASN A 35 8.75 -11.71 17.27
C ASN A 35 9.06 -10.21 17.31
N PRO A 36 9.70 -9.66 16.26
CA PRO A 36 9.94 -8.23 16.17
C PRO A 36 8.67 -7.46 15.83
N ARG A 37 8.58 -6.21 16.30
CA ARG A 37 7.56 -5.23 15.89
C ARG A 37 8.11 -4.33 14.81
N ASN A 38 7.42 -4.29 13.67
CA ASN A 38 7.73 -3.44 12.54
C ASN A 38 6.88 -2.17 12.56
N TYR A 39 7.49 -1.05 12.16
CA TYR A 39 6.85 0.27 12.16
C TYR A 39 6.89 0.88 10.76
N PHE A 40 5.73 1.34 10.31
CA PHE A 40 5.53 1.88 8.98
C PHE A 40 4.80 3.22 9.03
N LYS A 41 5.13 4.10 8.09
CA LYS A 41 4.42 5.34 7.82
C LYS A 41 3.85 5.30 6.42
N CYS A 42 2.70 5.93 6.20
CA CYS A 42 2.18 6.10 4.85
C CYS A 42 3.18 6.89 3.99
N SER A 43 3.31 6.49 2.72
CA SER A 43 4.20 7.11 1.76
C SER A 43 3.54 8.22 0.94
N SER A 44 2.22 8.40 1.06
CA SER A 44 1.46 9.43 0.35
C SER A 44 1.78 10.83 0.89
N GLY A 45 1.83 11.82 0.00
CA GLY A 45 2.11 13.21 0.37
C GLY A 45 1.08 13.77 1.35
N GLY A 46 1.53 14.36 2.46
CA GLY A 46 0.64 14.94 3.48
C GLY A 46 -0.12 13.91 4.32
N CYS A 47 0.14 12.60 4.18
CA CYS A 47 -0.52 11.57 4.99
C CYS A 47 0.32 11.22 6.22
N HIS A 48 -0.30 11.33 7.39
CA HIS A 48 0.37 11.09 8.69
C HIS A 48 0.03 9.74 9.32
N VAL A 49 -0.67 8.85 8.59
CA VAL A 49 -1.05 7.54 9.11
C VAL A 49 0.18 6.69 9.37
N LYS A 50 0.18 6.03 10.52
CA LYS A 50 1.21 5.08 10.93
C LYS A 50 0.56 3.71 11.12
N LYS A 51 1.30 2.65 10.78
CA LYS A 51 0.93 1.29 11.18
C LYS A 51 2.05 0.56 11.87
N ARG A 52 1.68 -0.28 12.83
CA ARG A 52 2.57 -1.20 13.55
C ARG A 52 2.11 -2.61 13.25
N VAL A 53 3.07 -3.49 13.00
CA VAL A 53 2.80 -4.88 12.66
C VAL A 53 3.69 -5.78 13.49
N GLU A 54 3.07 -6.75 14.16
CA GLU A 54 3.76 -7.77 14.96
C GLU A 54 3.00 -9.09 14.91
N ARG A 55 3.72 -10.19 15.09
CA ARG A 55 3.09 -11.48 15.36
C ARG A 55 2.58 -11.49 16.79
N ASP A 56 1.45 -12.14 17.00
CA ASP A 56 0.95 -12.44 18.32
C ASP A 56 2.00 -13.25 19.10
N ARG A 57 2.09 -12.98 20.41
CA ARG A 57 3.10 -13.60 21.28
C ARG A 57 2.73 -15.05 21.56
N ASP A 58 1.45 -15.32 21.76
CA ASP A 58 0.95 -16.60 22.23
C ASP A 58 0.65 -17.52 21.04
N ASP A 59 0.19 -16.95 19.92
CA ASP A 59 -0.06 -17.71 18.69
C ASP A 59 0.56 -17.04 17.44
N PRO A 60 1.76 -17.47 16.99
CA PRO A 60 2.43 -16.92 15.82
C PRO A 60 1.68 -17.08 14.50
N SER A 61 0.55 -17.79 14.44
CA SER A 61 -0.30 -17.82 13.25
C SER A 61 -1.13 -16.55 13.07
N TYR A 62 -1.19 -15.69 14.10
CA TYR A 62 -1.86 -14.40 14.04
C TYR A 62 -0.88 -13.23 13.91
N VAL A 63 -1.30 -12.25 13.12
CA VAL A 63 -0.65 -10.96 12.95
C VAL A 63 -1.54 -9.88 13.53
N ILE A 64 -0.97 -9.10 14.43
CA ILE A 64 -1.60 -7.92 15.03
C ILE A 64 -1.16 -6.71 14.22
N THR A 65 -2.12 -6.03 13.62
CA THR A 65 -1.89 -4.77 12.90
C THR A 65 -2.60 -3.65 13.64
N THR A 66 -1.86 -2.58 13.97
CA THR A 66 -2.40 -1.37 14.59
C THR A 66 -2.21 -0.18 13.68
N TYR A 67 -3.28 0.52 13.33
CA TYR A 67 -3.27 1.79 12.61
C TYR A 67 -3.51 2.96 13.57
N GLU A 68 -2.86 4.07 13.27
CA GLU A 68 -3.02 5.34 13.96
C GLU A 68 -3.21 6.47 12.94
N GLY A 69 -4.32 7.19 13.04
CA GLY A 69 -4.72 8.24 12.10
C GLY A 69 -5.78 7.78 11.09
N VAL A 70 -6.12 8.68 10.17
CA VAL A 70 -7.06 8.44 9.06
C VAL A 70 -6.36 8.88 7.77
N HIS A 71 -6.45 8.06 6.72
CA HIS A 71 -5.90 8.43 5.42
C HIS A 71 -6.69 9.60 4.84
N ASN A 72 -5.97 10.58 4.30
CA ASN A 72 -6.52 11.75 3.60
C ASN A 72 -6.44 11.58 2.07
N HIS A 73 -6.32 10.35 1.60
CA HIS A 73 -6.20 10.00 0.20
C HIS A 73 -6.78 8.61 -0.05
N GLU A 74 -7.13 8.35 -1.30
CA GLU A 74 -7.58 7.03 -1.73
C GLU A 74 -6.44 6.00 -1.69
N SER A 75 -6.81 4.73 -1.53
CA SER A 75 -5.87 3.63 -1.60
C SER A 75 -5.32 3.52 -3.03
N PRO A 76 -3.99 3.58 -3.23
CA PRO A 76 -3.39 3.42 -4.55
C PRO A 76 -3.82 2.14 -5.29
N CYS A 77 -4.11 1.05 -4.60
CA CYS A 77 -4.60 -0.17 -5.25
C CYS A 77 -6.00 -0.04 -5.86
N VAL A 78 -6.85 0.88 -5.40
CA VAL A 78 -8.12 1.18 -6.08
C VAL A 78 -7.86 1.73 -7.49
N VAL A 79 -6.78 2.49 -7.66
CA VAL A 79 -6.38 3.05 -8.97
C VAL A 79 -5.85 1.96 -9.91
N TYR A 80 -5.28 0.86 -9.40
CA TYR A 80 -4.76 -0.23 -10.23
C TYR A 80 -5.77 -1.34 -10.54
N HIS A 81 -6.83 -1.49 -9.73
CA HIS A 81 -7.88 -2.48 -9.98
C HIS A 81 -9.08 -1.94 -10.79
N LEU A 82 -9.18 -0.62 -10.96
CA LEU A 82 -10.04 -0.02 -11.98
C LEU A 82 -9.19 0.17 -13.25
N PRO A 83 -9.67 -0.23 -14.43
CA PRO A 83 -9.00 0.18 -15.66
C PRO A 83 -8.95 1.72 -15.66
N PRO A 84 -7.79 2.33 -15.95
CA PRO A 84 -7.73 3.76 -16.17
C PRO A 84 -8.77 4.06 -17.25
N MET A 85 -9.80 4.82 -16.91
CA MET A 85 -10.60 5.48 -17.93
C MET A 85 -9.61 6.40 -18.63
N MET A 86 -9.08 5.91 -19.76
CA MET A 86 -8.15 6.64 -20.60
C MET A 86 -8.74 8.04 -20.81
N PRO A 87 -8.04 9.12 -20.45
CA PRO A 87 -8.47 10.44 -20.87
C PRO A 87 -8.35 10.46 -22.40
N MET A 88 -9.50 10.42 -23.08
CA MET A 88 -9.63 10.82 -24.48
C MET A 88 -9.14 12.26 -24.60
N GLY A 89 -7.87 12.43 -24.95
CA GLY A 89 -7.21 13.70 -25.10
C GLY A 89 -6.08 13.54 -26.10
N GLY A 90 -6.32 14.01 -27.32
CA GLY A 90 -5.58 13.63 -28.51
C GLY A 90 -4.10 14.02 -28.51
N PHE A 91 -3.30 13.14 -29.09
CA PHE A 91 -2.03 13.48 -29.70
C PHE A 91 -2.17 13.22 -31.21
N SER A 92 -2.16 14.30 -31.98
CA SER A 92 -2.10 14.28 -33.44
C SER A 92 -0.64 14.26 -33.86
N LEU A 93 -0.22 13.20 -34.55
CA LEU A 93 0.82 13.11 -35.58
C LEU A 93 0.85 11.62 -35.99
N GLN A 94 0.86 11.24 -37.26
CA GLN A 94 1.85 11.64 -38.24
C GLN A 94 1.37 11.41 -39.68
N GLU A 95 1.86 12.29 -40.54
CA GLU A 95 1.77 12.34 -41.99
C GLU A 95 1.99 11.02 -42.73
N SER A 96 1.10 10.82 -43.71
CA SER A 96 1.26 10.22 -45.05
C SER A 96 2.32 9.12 -45.27
N TYR A 97 1.84 7.88 -45.41
CA TYR A 97 2.48 6.88 -46.27
C TYR A 97 1.94 7.05 -47.70
N THR A 98 2.78 7.49 -48.63
CA THR A 98 2.47 7.51 -50.07
C THR A 98 2.63 6.09 -50.64
N PRO A 99 1.69 5.60 -51.47
CA PRO A 99 1.93 4.43 -52.30
C PRO A 99 2.38 4.90 -53.69
N SER A 100 3.50 4.38 -54.19
CA SER A 100 3.81 4.47 -55.61
C SER A 100 4.22 3.09 -56.13
N SER A 101 3.28 2.50 -56.84
CA SER A 101 3.40 1.37 -57.76
C SER A 101 4.14 1.75 -59.05
N SER A 102 4.53 0.72 -59.81
CA SER A 102 5.07 0.67 -61.20
C SER A 102 6.59 0.90 -61.32
N SER A 103 7.35 0.16 -62.13
CA SER A 103 7.06 -0.76 -63.25
C SER A 103 8.01 -1.96 -63.26
#